data_AF-W4GFS8-F1
#
_entry.id   AF-W4GFS8-F1
#
_cell.length_a   1.000
_cell.length_b   1.000
_cell.length_c   1.000
_cell.angle_alpha   90.00
_cell.angle_beta   90.00
_cell.angle_gamma   90.00
#
_symmetry.space_group_name_H-M   'P 1'
#
loop_
_entity.id
_entity.type
_entity.pdbx_description
1 polymer ?
#
loop_
_entity_poly.entity_id
_entity_poly.type
_entity_poly.pdbx_seq_one_letter_code
_entity_poly.pdbx_strand_id
1 'polypeptide(L)'
;MATNGVGLYRQVCRVAREFPPLMGKKIRFNAREILRLRRHEQDPVKAAAYLRQGEADVATLRLVALSPSLVDAMDRKPPQPAALHR
;
A
#
# COMPACT_ATOMS: atom_id res chain seq x y z
N MET A 1 5.56 -3.97 21.42
CA MET A 1 6.48 -2.88 21.02
C MET A 1 5.75 -1.99 20.03
N ALA A 2 5.76 -0.67 20.20
CA ALA A 2 5.14 0.24 19.23
C ALA A 2 5.85 0.12 17.88
N THR A 3 5.09 -0.07 16.80
CA THR A 3 5.64 -0.18 15.45
C THR A 3 6.23 1.17 15.04
N ASN A 4 7.55 1.25 14.81
CA ASN A 4 8.16 2.43 14.21
C ASN A 4 8.04 2.39 12.67
N GLY A 5 8.38 3.49 11.99
CA GLY A 5 8.22 3.59 10.53
C GLY A 5 8.96 2.50 9.74
N VAL A 6 10.13 2.05 10.21
CA VAL A 6 10.88 0.94 9.60
C VAL A 6 10.17 -0.40 9.80
N GLY A 7 9.66 -0.65 11.00
CA GLY A 7 8.86 -1.84 11.31
C GLY A 7 7.62 -1.91 10.43
N LEU A 8 6.92 -0.80 10.28
CA LEU A 8 5.75 -0.68 9.42
C LEU A 8 6.10 -0.95 7.95
N TYR A 9 7.19 -0.35 7.44
CA TYR A 9 7.64 -0.58 6.07
C TYR A 9 7.97 -2.04 5.79
N ARG A 10 8.60 -2.73 6.76
CA ARG A 10 8.87 -4.17 6.65
C ARG A 10 7.58 -4.99 6.59
N GLN A 11 6.56 -4.62 7.36
CA GLN A 11 5.26 -5.29 7.29
C GLN A 11 4.59 -5.09 5.92
N VAL A 12 4.62 -3.87 5.38
CA VAL A 12 4.12 -3.59 4.03
C VAL A 12 4.88 -4.43 3.00
N CYS A 13 6.21 -4.49 3.08
CA CYS A 13 7.02 -5.28 2.15
C CYS A 13 6.69 -6.78 2.19
N ARG A 14 6.33 -7.32 3.36
CA ARG A 14 5.89 -8.71 3.49
C ARG A 14 4.54 -8.92 2.80
N VAL A 15 3.54 -8.11 3.13
CA VAL A 15 2.19 -8.22 2.55
C VAL A 15 2.20 -7.98 1.05
N ALA A 16 3.02 -7.07 0.56
CA ALA A 16 3.14 -6.77 -0.88
C ALA A 16 3.70 -7.94 -1.73
N ARG A 17 4.17 -9.03 -1.11
CA ARG A 17 4.58 -10.26 -1.83
C ARG A 17 3.40 -11.16 -2.18
N GLU A 18 2.26 -10.97 -1.50
CA GLU A 18 1.03 -11.72 -1.76
C GLU A 18 0.26 -11.15 -2.97
N PHE A 19 0.72 -10.04 -3.55
CA PHE A 19 0.11 -9.37 -4.70
C PHE A 19 0.89 -9.65 -5.99
N PRO A 20 0.24 -9.54 -7.17
CA PRO A 20 0.93 -9.59 -8.46
C PRO A 20 2.13 -8.64 -8.54
N PRO A 21 3.20 -8.98 -9.29
CA PRO A 21 4.49 -8.27 -9.21
C PRO A 21 4.40 -6.74 -9.40
N LEU A 22 3.59 -6.27 -10.35
CA LEU A 22 3.42 -4.84 -10.61
C LEU A 22 2.64 -4.13 -9.49
N MET A 23 1.57 -4.76 -8.99
CA MET A 23 0.82 -4.26 -7.84
C MET A 23 1.68 -4.21 -6.58
N GLY A 24 2.40 -5.30 -6.27
CA GLY A 24 3.33 -5.36 -5.15
C GLY A 24 4.41 -4.28 -5.25
N LYS A 25 4.94 -4.00 -6.45
CA LYS A 25 5.87 -2.90 -6.69
C LYS A 25 5.24 -1.54 -6.38
N LYS A 26 3.99 -1.31 -6.79
CA LYS A 26 3.25 -0.06 -6.52
C LYS A 26 2.95 0.12 -5.03
N ILE A 27 2.56 -0.95 -4.32
CA ILE A 27 2.34 -0.92 -2.87
C ILE A 27 3.62 -0.49 -2.14
N ARG A 28 4.76 -1.12 -2.46
CA ARG A 28 6.06 -0.78 -1.86
C ARG A 28 6.48 0.66 -2.18
N PHE A 29 6.28 1.09 -3.42
CA PHE A 29 6.56 2.46 -3.85
C PHE A 29 5.74 3.46 -3.04
N ASN A 30 4.41 3.28 -2.97
CA ASN A 30 3.51 4.17 -2.24
C ASN A 30 3.87 4.25 -0.75
N ALA A 31 4.15 3.12 -0.11
CA ALA A 31 4.55 3.11 1.30
C ALA A 31 5.87 3.84 1.54
N ARG A 32 6.85 3.68 0.65
CA ARG A 32 8.11 4.44 0.70
C ARG A 32 7.86 5.94 0.58
N GLU A 33 7.02 6.36 -0.38
CA GLU A 33 6.71 7.77 -0.58
C GLU A 33 5.96 8.37 0.61
N ILE A 34 5.00 7.65 1.19
CA ILE A 34 4.28 8.11 2.39
C ILE A 34 5.27 8.33 3.55
N LEU A 35 6.15 7.37 3.82
CA LEU A 35 7.17 7.52 4.86
C LEU A 35 8.13 8.68 4.56
N ARG A 36 8.53 8.85 3.30
CA ARG A 36 9.37 9.97 2.86
C ARG A 36 8.70 11.32 3.12
N LEU A 37 7.40 11.44 2.82
CA LEU A 37 6.62 12.67 3.03
C LEU A 37 6.46 13.02 4.52
N ARG A 38 6.48 12.02 5.41
CA ARG A 38 6.30 12.21 6.86
C ARG A 38 7.60 12.20 7.67
N ARG A 39 8.76 12.02 7.04
CA ARG A 39 10.07 11.84 7.72
C ARG A 39 10.50 13.02 8.60
N HIS A 40 9.90 14.19 8.39
CA HIS A 40 10.20 15.43 9.11
C HIS A 40 9.13 15.80 10.14
N GLU A 41 8.14 14.93 10.36
CA GLU A 41 7.15 15.14 11.42
C GLU A 41 7.82 15.08 12.79
N GLN A 42 7.58 16.10 13.62
CA GLN A 42 8.14 16.23 14.96
C GLN A 42 7.06 16.19 16.04
N ASP A 43 5.79 16.34 15.66
CA ASP A 43 4.66 16.18 16.57
C ASP A 43 4.46 14.69 16.90
N PRO A 44 4.66 14.27 18.16
CA PRO A 44 4.56 12.86 18.54
C PRO A 44 3.12 12.32 18.40
N VAL A 45 2.10 13.17 18.53
CA VAL A 45 0.69 12.77 18.38
C VAL A 45 0.39 12.48 16.92
N LYS A 46 0.85 13.35 16.00
CA LYS A 46 0.71 13.11 14.55
C LYS A 46 1.51 11.91 14.09
N ALA A 47 2.75 11.76 14.55
CA ALA A 47 3.59 10.61 14.22
C ALA A 47 2.91 9.29 14.64
N ALA A 48 2.36 9.22 15.86
CA ALA A 48 1.61 8.07 16.33
C ALA A 48 0.34 7.82 15.50
N ALA A 49 -0.38 8.88 15.12
CA ALA A 49 -1.56 8.76 14.26
C ALA A 49 -1.22 8.19 12.87
N TYR A 50 -0.12 8.63 12.25
CA TYR A 50 0.33 8.09 10.96
C TYR A 50 0.74 6.62 11.05
N LEU A 51 1.41 6.23 12.13
CA LEU A 51 1.78 4.83 12.34
C LEU A 51 0.55 3.94 12.48
N ARG A 52 -0.44 4.37 13.27
CA ARG A 52 -1.71 3.66 13.45
C ARG A 52 -2.50 3.57 12.15
N GLN A 53 -2.54 4.63 11.34
CA GLN A 53 -3.15 4.59 10.01
C GLN A 53 -2.44 3.55 9.13
N GLY A 54 -1.11 3.56 9.10
CA GLY A 54 -0.35 2.59 8.33
C GLY A 54 -0.57 1.14 8.78
N GLU A 55 -0.74 0.88 10.07
CA GLU A 55 -1.11 -0.44 10.58
C GLU A 55 -2.49 -0.89 10.07
N ALA A 56 -3.47 0.02 10.05
CA ALA A 56 -4.79 -0.24 9.48
C ALA A 56 -4.72 -0.49 7.95
N ASP A 57 -3.89 0.26 7.24
CA ASP A 57 -3.67 0.07 5.80
C ASP A 57 -3.04 -1.30 5.52
N VAL A 58 -2.07 -1.74 6.35
CA VAL A 58 -1.48 -3.08 6.27
C VAL A 58 -2.53 -4.17 6.53
N ALA A 59 -3.41 -3.99 7.51
CA ALA A 59 -4.50 -4.93 7.77
C ALA A 59 -5.45 -5.02 6.57
N THR A 60 -5.79 -3.87 5.98
CA THR A 60 -6.62 -3.80 4.76
C THR A 60 -5.95 -4.53 3.60
N LEU A 61 -4.65 -4.30 3.36
CA LEU A 61 -3.90 -5.01 2.31
C LEU A 61 -3.90 -6.53 2.53
N ARG A 62 -3.80 -7.00 3.78
CA ARG A 62 -3.92 -8.45 4.09
C ARG A 62 -5.29 -8.99 3.73
N LEU A 63 -6.37 -8.29 4.08
CA LEU A 63 -7.73 -8.71 3.73
C LEU A 63 -7.96 -8.77 2.22
N VAL A 64 -7.43 -7.79 1.48
CA VAL A 64 -7.48 -7.79 0.01
C VAL A 64 -6.69 -8.97 -0.56
N ALA A 65 -5.49 -9.24 -0.06
CA ALA A 65 -4.66 -10.36 -0.52
C ALA A 65 -5.34 -11.72 -0.31
N LEU A 66 -6.19 -11.86 0.72
CA LEU A 66 -6.97 -13.07 0.97
C LEU A 66 -8.16 -13.25 0.01
N SER A 67 -8.43 -12.27 -0.85
CA SER A 67 -9.57 -12.25 -1.78
C SER A 67 -9.08 -12.23 -3.24
N PRO A 68 -8.79 -13.40 -3.86
CA PRO A 68 -8.28 -13.47 -5.23
C PRO A 68 -9.14 -12.72 -6.25
N SER A 69 -10.46 -12.79 -6.12
CA SER A 69 -11.39 -12.07 -7.01
C SER A 69 -11.23 -10.56 -6.98
N LEU A 70 -10.88 -9.98 -5.81
CA LEU A 70 -10.60 -8.55 -5.69
C LEU A 70 -9.25 -8.20 -6.30
N VAL A 71 -8.23 -9.02 -6.05
CA VAL A 71 -6.89 -8.83 -6.63
C VAL A 71 -6.97 -8.86 -8.15
N ASP A 72 -7.68 -9.85 -8.72
CA ASP A 72 -7.88 -9.96 -10.16
C ASP A 72 -8.64 -8.76 -10.72
N ALA A 73 -9.69 -8.29 -10.04
CA ALA A 73 -10.45 -7.12 -10.47
C ALA A 73 -9.59 -5.85 -10.50
N MET A 74 -8.65 -5.72 -9.56
CA MET A 74 -7.72 -4.59 -9.48
C MET A 74 -6.58 -4.65 -10.50
N ASP A 75 -6.19 -5.84 -10.95
CA ASP A 75 -5.10 -6.04 -11.93
C ASP A 75 -5.59 -5.93 -13.39
N ARG A 76 -6.90 -5.99 -13.63
CA ARG A 76 -7.47 -5.85 -14.98
C ARG A 76 -7.16 -4.48 -15.58
N LYS A 77 -6.63 -4.49 -16.82
CA LYS A 77 -6.54 -3.30 -17.64
C LYS A 77 -7.96 -2.79 -17.94
N PRO A 78 -8.27 -1.50 -17.72
CA PRO A 78 -9.55 -0.96 -18.13
C PRO A 78 -9.74 -1.16 -19.64
N PRO A 79 -10.97 -1.42 -20.12
CA PRO A 79 -11.23 -1.54 -21.55
C PRO A 79 -10.72 -0.28 -22.23
N GLN A 80 -9.83 -0.45 -23.21
CA GLN A 80 -9.36 0.68 -24.01
C GLN A 80 -10.61 1.28 -24.67
N PRO A 81 -10.86 2.60 -24.56
CA PRO A 81 -11.91 3.21 -25.34
C PRO A 81 -11.64 2.87 -26.80
N ALA A 82 -12.63 2.26 -27.47
CA ALA A 82 -12.53 1.93 -28.88
C ALA A 82 -12.03 3.18 -29.60
N ALA A 83 -10.90 3.06 -30.29
CA ALA A 83 -10.36 4.15 -31.06
C ALA A 83 -11.46 4.60 -32.02
N LEU A 84 -12.01 5.79 -31.75
CA LEU A 84 -12.83 6.52 -32.72
C LEU A 84 -11.86 6.89 -33.84
N HIS A 85 -11.73 5.97 -34.80
CA HIS A 85 -11.15 6.27 -36.10
C HIS A 85 -11.98 7.40 -36.70
N ARG A 86 -11.40 8.61 -36.71
CA ARG A 86 -11.75 9.69 -37.61
C ARG A 86 -10.63 9.83 -38.62
#